data_AF-Q89U79-F1
#
_entry.id   AF-Q89U79-F1
#
_cell.length_a   1.000
_cell.length_b   1.000
_cell.length_c   1.000
_cell.angle_alpha   90.00
_cell.angle_beta   90.00
_cell.angle_gamma   90.00
#
_symmetry.space_group_name_H-M   'P 1'
#
loop_
_entity.id
_entity.type
_entity.pdbx_description
1 polymer ?
#
loop_
_entity_poly.entity_id
_entity_poly.type
_entity_poly.pdbx_seq_one_letter_code
_entity_poly.pdbx_strand_id
1 'polypeptide(L)'
;MEPTDDTRLLKTIAAAPQLRTPDETEALLDSMPLGELASMWCALQRVSRRDQIGSIWAIKVYFDHLPHRKPQAALNLVLDVLKTEADKPTVMQLNDKFLLALFYAHGKEMMARVEQEAAHNDRLRWLLGGVHVGPDDPLMSRIASLADREAWHADHLAQRTPREPLDCANMSVAELARAWVEQYSRSERDQDDNLFAIMDFERDLREDDPDRMIDLILEILKIESNPVLLSLLAAGPLEDVISVGTIDRIEREARADARFRDLLGGVWYYRAPDDLKARLDALIGESRW
;
A
#
# COMPACT_ATOMS: atom_id res chain seq x y z
N MET A 1 29.36 6.81 5.36
CA MET A 1 28.08 7.41 4.95
C MET A 1 27.13 7.15 6.09
N GLU A 2 26.86 8.15 6.93
CA GLU A 2 25.95 7.99 8.06
C GLU A 2 24.56 7.60 7.54
N PRO A 3 23.83 6.70 8.23
CA PRO A 3 22.44 6.46 7.88
C PRO A 3 21.69 7.78 8.03
N THR A 4 20.91 8.16 7.02
CA THR A 4 19.93 9.24 7.13
C THR A 4 19.10 9.05 8.40
N ASP A 5 18.69 10.14 9.04
CA ASP A 5 17.97 10.16 10.32
C ASP A 5 16.78 9.17 10.32
N ASP A 6 16.08 9.08 9.19
CA ASP A 6 15.01 8.12 8.90
C ASP A 6 15.43 6.65 9.06
N THR A 7 16.62 6.28 8.60
CA THR A 7 17.13 4.90 8.71
C THR A 7 17.40 4.53 10.17
N ARG A 8 17.83 5.50 10.97
CA ARG A 8 18.05 5.31 12.41
C ARG A 8 16.73 5.22 13.16
N LEU A 9 15.75 6.05 12.80
CA LEU A 9 14.40 6.02 13.36
C LEU A 9 13.68 4.70 13.03
N LEU A 10 13.73 4.26 11.77
CA LEU A 10 13.16 2.98 11.32
C LEU A 10 13.87 1.78 11.96
N LYS A 11 15.19 1.82 12.12
CA LYS A 11 15.91 0.78 12.89
C LYS A 11 15.51 0.78 14.36
N THR A 12 15.25 1.95 14.94
CA THR A 12 14.78 2.07 16.33
C THR A 12 13.36 1.52 16.47
N ILE A 13 12.49 1.75 15.49
CA ILE A 13 11.13 1.21 15.42
C ILE A 13 11.11 -0.30 15.19
N ALA A 14 11.97 -0.80 14.30
CA ALA A 14 12.12 -2.23 14.03
C ALA A 14 12.79 -2.98 15.19
N ALA A 15 13.65 -2.30 15.96
CA ALA A 15 14.28 -2.83 17.16
C ALA A 15 13.45 -2.58 18.44
N ALA A 16 12.39 -1.77 18.37
CA ALA A 16 11.47 -1.62 19.49
C ALA A 16 10.82 -2.99 19.73
N PRO A 17 10.76 -3.47 20.99
CA PRO A 17 10.11 -4.73 21.28
C PRO A 17 8.70 -4.70 20.70
N GLN A 18 8.30 -5.76 20.00
CA GLN A 18 6.90 -5.95 19.62
C GLN A 18 6.08 -5.84 20.90
N LEU A 19 5.39 -4.72 21.06
CA LEU A 19 4.51 -4.50 22.20
C LEU A 19 3.41 -5.55 22.10
N ARG A 20 3.06 -6.13 23.25
CA ARG A 20 2.29 -7.38 23.30
C ARG A 20 0.86 -7.19 22.83
N THR A 21 0.37 -5.94 22.82
CA THR A 21 -0.98 -5.59 22.38
C THR A 21 -0.99 -4.31 21.55
N PRO A 22 -2.02 -4.13 20.71
CA PRO A 22 -2.31 -2.85 20.07
C PRO A 22 -2.39 -1.69 21.08
N ASP A 23 -3.06 -1.90 22.22
CA ASP A 23 -3.25 -0.89 23.27
C ASP A 23 -1.91 -0.38 23.85
N GLU A 24 -0.94 -1.26 24.06
CA GLU A 24 0.40 -0.86 24.51
C GLU A 24 1.11 0.00 23.47
N THR A 25 0.95 -0.34 22.18
CA THR A 25 1.49 0.44 21.06
C THR A 25 0.85 1.82 21.00
N GLU A 26 -0.47 1.89 21.15
CA GLU A 26 -1.18 3.16 21.17
C GLU A 26 -0.74 4.05 22.34
N ALA A 27 -0.66 3.51 23.55
CA ALA A 27 -0.25 4.25 24.74
C ALA A 27 1.17 4.82 24.61
N LEU A 28 2.09 4.05 24.01
CA LEU A 28 3.45 4.52 23.74
C LEU A 28 3.43 5.68 22.74
N LEU A 29 2.79 5.51 21.59
CA LEU A 29 2.74 6.51 20.51
C LEU A 29 2.02 7.79 20.95
N ASP A 30 0.97 7.66 21.76
CA ASP A 30 0.23 8.79 22.33
C ASP A 30 1.04 9.65 23.30
N SER A 31 2.09 9.07 23.90
CA SER A 31 2.99 9.79 24.81
C SER A 31 4.12 10.53 24.10
N MET A 32 4.32 10.28 22.80
CA MET A 32 5.43 10.86 22.05
C MET A 32 5.21 12.35 21.75
N PRO A 33 6.29 13.15 21.72
CA PRO A 33 6.22 14.51 21.20
C PRO A 33 5.72 14.53 19.76
N LEU A 34 4.89 15.53 19.42
CA LEU A 34 4.26 15.64 18.10
C LEU A 34 5.28 15.58 16.94
N GLY A 35 6.42 16.26 17.08
CA GLY A 35 7.45 16.27 16.03
C GLY A 35 8.13 14.91 15.82
N GLU A 36 8.27 14.12 16.89
CA GLU A 36 8.77 12.75 16.77
C GLU A 36 7.72 11.84 16.10
N LEU A 37 6.44 12.03 16.45
CA LEU A 37 5.34 11.31 15.83
C LEU A 37 5.18 11.66 14.34
N ALA A 38 5.36 12.94 13.96
CA ALA A 38 5.35 13.40 12.57
C ALA A 38 6.53 12.81 11.78
N SER A 39 7.74 12.85 12.35
CA SER A 39 8.94 12.26 11.73
C SER A 39 8.77 10.75 11.52
N MET A 40 8.18 10.05 12.50
CA MET A 40 7.85 8.64 12.41
C MET A 40 6.84 8.37 11.30
N TRP A 41 5.77 9.15 11.22
CA TRP A 41 4.79 9.03 10.15
C TRP A 41 5.45 9.20 8.77
N CYS A 42 6.33 10.20 8.59
CA CYS A 42 7.04 10.42 7.33
C CYS A 42 7.95 9.25 6.96
N ALA A 43 8.71 8.73 7.92
CA ALA A 43 9.61 7.61 7.71
C ALA A 43 8.85 6.33 7.28
N LEU A 44 7.67 6.09 7.84
CA LEU A 44 6.83 4.94 7.48
C LEU A 44 6.39 4.96 6.01
N GLN A 45 6.21 6.14 5.41
CA GLN A 45 5.83 6.27 4.00
C GLN A 45 6.93 5.79 3.04
N ARG A 46 8.16 5.70 3.54
CA ARG A 46 9.35 5.27 2.78
C ARG A 46 9.67 3.78 2.97
N VAL A 47 8.94 3.09 3.86
CA VAL A 47 9.15 1.67 4.11
C VAL A 47 8.66 0.87 2.91
N SER A 48 9.60 0.14 2.30
CA SER A 48 9.30 -0.76 1.19
C SER A 48 8.23 -1.77 1.60
N ARG A 49 7.39 -2.23 0.67
CA ARG A 49 6.35 -3.21 1.01
C ARG A 49 6.96 -4.50 1.57
N ARG A 50 8.17 -4.87 1.14
CA ARG A 50 8.95 -6.02 1.63
C ARG A 50 9.23 -5.96 3.13
N ASP A 51 9.35 -4.75 3.67
CA ASP A 51 9.79 -4.50 5.04
C ASP A 51 8.60 -4.25 5.99
N GLN A 52 7.36 -4.25 5.50
CA GLN A 52 6.15 -4.00 6.30
C GLN A 52 5.76 -5.20 7.16
N ILE A 53 6.61 -5.56 8.12
CA ILE A 53 6.42 -6.69 9.03
C ILE A 53 6.41 -6.24 10.49
N GLY A 54 5.78 -7.05 11.36
CA GLY A 54 5.85 -6.89 12.82
C GLY A 54 5.37 -5.52 13.31
N SER A 55 6.24 -4.80 14.03
CA SER A 55 5.90 -3.51 14.67
C SER A 55 5.48 -2.42 13.69
N ILE A 56 5.94 -2.48 12.43
CA ILE A 56 5.57 -1.51 11.40
C ILE A 56 4.06 -1.56 11.12
N TRP A 57 3.47 -2.75 11.10
CA TRP A 57 2.03 -2.89 10.88
C TRP A 57 1.24 -2.28 12.05
N ALA A 58 1.66 -2.54 13.30
CA ALA A 58 1.00 -1.98 14.48
C ALA A 58 1.05 -0.44 14.48
N ILE A 59 2.15 0.16 14.03
CA ILE A 59 2.27 1.62 13.93
C ILE A 59 1.44 2.18 12.78
N LYS A 60 1.39 1.49 11.62
CA LYS A 60 0.47 1.88 10.52
C LYS A 60 -0.98 1.90 11.02
N VAL A 61 -1.42 0.87 11.73
CA VAL A 61 -2.76 0.78 12.32
C VAL A 61 -3.02 1.93 13.31
N TYR A 62 -2.04 2.31 14.13
CA TYR A 62 -2.19 3.48 15.00
C TYR A 62 -2.53 4.75 14.20
N PHE A 63 -1.80 5.01 13.11
CA PHE A 63 -2.01 6.18 12.27
C PHE A 63 -3.32 6.12 11.48
N ASP A 64 -3.75 4.93 11.04
CA ASP A 64 -5.06 4.74 10.41
C ASP A 64 -6.21 5.07 11.38
N HIS A 65 -6.05 4.74 12.67
CA HIS A 65 -7.06 5.03 13.69
C HIS A 65 -6.99 6.45 14.27
N LEU A 66 -5.87 7.15 14.13
CA LEU A 66 -5.65 8.45 14.76
C LEU A 66 -6.69 9.51 14.33
N PRO A 67 -7.03 9.67 13.04
CA PRO A 67 -8.10 10.57 12.60
C PRO A 67 -9.45 10.28 13.24
N HIS A 68 -9.77 9.01 13.48
CA HIS A 68 -11.05 8.61 14.06
C HIS A 68 -11.12 8.88 15.57
N ARG A 69 -10.04 8.58 16.30
CA ARG A 69 -10.01 8.66 17.77
C ARG A 69 -9.67 10.05 18.30
N LYS A 70 -8.75 10.76 17.64
CA LYS A 70 -8.20 12.04 18.10
C LYS A 70 -8.08 13.05 16.94
N PRO A 71 -9.20 13.52 16.37
CA PRO A 71 -9.20 14.36 15.17
C PRO A 71 -8.36 15.64 15.30
N GLN A 72 -8.35 16.26 16.49
CA GLN A 72 -7.52 17.43 16.76
C GLN A 72 -6.02 17.12 16.73
N ALA A 73 -5.61 15.97 17.28
CA ALA A 73 -4.22 15.51 17.24
C ALA A 73 -3.81 15.09 15.82
N ALA A 74 -4.74 14.47 15.07
CA ALA A 74 -4.55 14.14 13.66
C ALA A 74 -4.30 15.40 12.81
N LEU A 75 -5.09 16.45 13.00
CA LEU A 75 -4.86 17.73 12.31
C LEU A 75 -3.54 18.39 12.75
N ASN A 76 -3.16 18.29 14.03
CA ASN A 76 -1.85 18.76 14.50
C ASN A 76 -0.70 18.02 13.79
N LEU A 77 -0.82 16.69 13.62
CA LEU A 77 0.15 15.88 12.90
C LEU A 77 0.29 16.35 11.45
N VAL A 78 -0.83 16.56 10.75
CA VAL A 78 -0.85 17.11 9.37
C VAL A 78 -0.09 18.43 9.30
N LEU A 79 -0.38 19.37 10.20
CA LEU A 79 0.27 20.68 10.22
C LEU A 79 1.77 20.59 10.51
N ASP A 80 2.18 19.68 11.41
CA ASP A 80 3.59 19.51 11.75
C ASP A 80 4.38 18.82 10.62
N VAL A 81 3.78 17.84 9.94
CA VAL A 81 4.33 17.24 8.70
C VAL A 81 4.48 18.31 7.63
N LEU A 82 3.44 19.14 7.38
CA LEU A 82 3.52 20.22 6.40
C LEU A 82 4.59 21.26 6.73
N LYS A 83 4.94 21.42 8.01
CA LYS A 83 5.99 22.34 8.45
C LYS A 83 7.40 21.76 8.25
N THR A 84 7.57 20.46 8.44
CA THR A 84 8.90 19.82 8.59
C THR A 84 9.33 18.99 7.39
N GLU A 85 8.38 18.34 6.71
CA GLU A 85 8.66 17.50 5.55
C GLU A 85 8.65 18.32 4.27
N ALA A 86 9.63 18.12 3.38
CA ALA A 86 9.72 18.83 2.10
C ALA A 86 9.42 17.92 0.90
N ASP A 87 9.54 16.60 1.07
CA ASP A 87 9.25 15.62 0.04
C ASP A 87 7.74 15.57 -0.25
N LYS A 88 7.33 16.12 -1.40
CA LYS A 88 5.92 16.15 -1.82
C LYS A 88 5.29 14.75 -1.86
N PRO A 89 5.92 13.71 -2.45
CA PRO A 89 5.37 12.35 -2.42
C PRO A 89 5.04 11.84 -1.01
N THR A 90 5.91 12.08 -0.02
CA THR A 90 5.61 11.75 1.39
C THR A 90 4.39 12.52 1.89
N VAL A 91 4.36 13.85 1.68
CA VAL A 91 3.24 14.69 2.18
C VAL A 91 1.91 14.29 1.53
N MET A 92 1.92 13.91 0.26
CA MET A 92 0.71 13.47 -0.46
C MET A 92 0.09 12.19 0.12
N GLN A 93 0.86 11.38 0.86
CA GLN A 93 0.29 10.23 1.58
C GLN A 93 -0.72 10.65 2.66
N LEU A 94 -0.71 11.91 3.11
CA LEU A 94 -1.77 12.44 3.97
C LEU A 94 -3.12 12.49 3.26
N ASN A 95 -3.17 12.60 1.92
CA ASN A 95 -4.43 12.66 1.16
C ASN A 95 -5.16 11.32 1.10
N ASP A 96 -4.44 10.21 1.08
CA ASP A 96 -5.00 8.88 0.78
C ASP A 96 -6.00 8.43 1.86
N LYS A 97 -5.51 7.88 2.97
CA LYS A 97 -6.39 7.40 4.06
C LYS A 97 -6.56 8.42 5.17
N PHE A 98 -5.54 9.24 5.43
CA PHE A 98 -5.47 10.02 6.66
C PHE A 98 -6.45 11.22 6.67
N LEU A 99 -6.32 12.14 5.70
CA LEU A 99 -7.25 13.27 5.57
C LEU A 99 -8.64 12.81 5.14
N LEU A 100 -8.74 11.78 4.30
CA LEU A 100 -10.01 11.18 3.93
C LEU A 100 -10.78 10.70 5.17
N ALA A 101 -10.14 9.93 6.05
CA ALA A 101 -10.73 9.48 7.31
C ALA A 101 -11.11 10.64 8.23
N LEU A 102 -10.23 11.64 8.35
CA LEU A 102 -10.48 12.83 9.18
C LEU A 102 -11.72 13.59 8.72
N PHE A 103 -11.82 13.87 7.42
CA PHE A 103 -12.93 14.65 6.86
C PHE A 103 -14.22 13.86 6.78
N TYR A 104 -14.15 12.57 6.46
CA TYR A 104 -15.31 11.70 6.45
C TYR A 104 -15.94 11.58 7.85
N ALA A 105 -15.12 11.35 8.88
CA ALA A 105 -15.63 11.17 10.25
C ALA A 105 -15.95 12.49 10.96
N HIS A 106 -15.12 13.52 10.79
CA HIS A 106 -15.10 14.71 11.64
C HIS A 106 -15.10 16.03 10.86
N GLY A 107 -15.36 16.00 9.56
CA GLY A 107 -15.25 17.18 8.70
C GLY A 107 -16.07 18.38 9.20
N LYS A 108 -17.32 18.15 9.61
CA LYS A 108 -18.19 19.23 10.15
C LYS A 108 -17.58 19.97 11.34
N GLU A 109 -16.90 19.25 12.24
CA GLU A 109 -16.25 19.82 13.42
C GLU A 109 -14.91 20.48 13.06
N MET A 110 -14.12 19.86 12.17
CA MET A 110 -12.77 20.32 11.85
C MET A 110 -12.71 21.52 10.92
N MET A 111 -13.75 21.77 10.11
CA MET A 111 -13.62 22.74 9.02
C MET A 111 -13.30 24.17 9.45
N ALA A 112 -13.86 24.66 10.55
CA ALA A 112 -13.57 26.02 11.00
C ALA A 112 -12.08 26.21 11.28
N ARG A 113 -11.44 25.19 11.85
CA ARG A 113 -10.01 25.18 12.10
C ARG A 113 -9.21 25.04 10.81
N VAL A 114 -9.62 24.16 9.90
CA VAL A 114 -8.96 24.00 8.59
C VAL A 114 -8.99 25.32 7.79
N GLU A 115 -10.13 26.01 7.76
CA GLU A 115 -10.26 27.32 7.11
C GLU A 115 -9.32 28.37 7.73
N GLN A 116 -9.24 28.40 9.06
CA GLN A 116 -8.35 29.32 9.77
C GLN A 116 -6.87 29.06 9.45
N GLU A 117 -6.44 27.80 9.48
CA GLU A 117 -5.05 27.42 9.16
C GLU A 117 -4.74 27.66 7.67
N ALA A 118 -5.67 27.32 6.79
CA ALA A 118 -5.50 27.47 5.34
C ALA A 118 -5.44 28.94 4.89
N ALA A 119 -5.95 29.89 5.67
CA ALA A 119 -5.85 31.31 5.37
C ALA A 119 -4.39 31.78 5.21
N HIS A 120 -3.47 31.15 5.94
CA HIS A 120 -2.05 31.56 6.00
C HIS A 120 -1.07 30.43 5.70
N ASN A 121 -1.56 29.30 5.18
CA ASN A 121 -0.75 28.11 4.92
C ASN A 121 -0.95 27.61 3.48
N ASP A 122 -0.07 28.04 2.58
CA ASP A 122 -0.07 27.62 1.17
C ASP A 122 0.09 26.11 1.02
N ARG A 123 0.91 25.48 1.88
CA ARG A 123 1.13 24.04 1.83
C ARG A 123 -0.11 23.25 2.22
N LEU A 124 -0.90 23.77 3.16
CA LEU A 124 -2.20 23.19 3.50
C LEU A 124 -3.19 23.36 2.35
N ARG A 125 -3.25 24.55 1.71
CA ARG A 125 -4.10 24.77 0.51
C ARG A 125 -3.74 23.81 -0.62
N TRP A 126 -2.45 23.63 -0.88
CA TRP A 126 -1.95 22.62 -1.82
C TRP A 126 -2.38 21.21 -1.42
N LEU A 127 -2.17 20.80 -0.17
CA LEU A 127 -2.57 19.46 0.29
C LEU A 127 -4.09 19.24 0.16
N LEU A 128 -4.92 20.23 0.48
CA LEU A 128 -6.38 20.17 0.30
C LEU A 128 -6.79 19.97 -1.18
N GLY A 129 -5.90 20.29 -2.13
CA GLY A 129 -6.07 20.00 -3.56
C GLY A 129 -6.30 18.52 -3.87
N GLY A 130 -5.72 17.62 -3.07
CA GLY A 130 -5.86 16.18 -3.20
C GLY A 130 -7.05 15.56 -2.46
N VAL A 131 -7.84 16.36 -1.74
CA VAL A 131 -8.98 15.82 -0.97
C VAL A 131 -10.20 15.67 -1.87
N HIS A 132 -10.70 14.44 -1.95
CA HIS A 132 -11.93 14.11 -2.65
C HIS A 132 -12.92 13.43 -1.71
N VAL A 133 -13.99 14.14 -1.36
CA VAL A 133 -15.19 13.55 -0.75
C VAL A 133 -16.36 13.64 -1.73
N GLY A 134 -17.47 12.94 -1.45
CA GLY A 134 -18.56 12.75 -2.41
C GLY A 134 -19.09 14.07 -3.01
N PRO A 135 -19.53 14.07 -4.30
CA PRO A 135 -19.88 15.29 -5.03
C PRO A 135 -21.01 16.10 -4.40
N ASP A 136 -21.90 15.44 -3.65
CA ASP A 136 -23.04 16.07 -2.98
C ASP A 136 -22.76 16.49 -1.52
N ASP A 137 -21.52 16.34 -1.05
CA ASP A 137 -21.16 16.72 0.32
C ASP A 137 -20.94 18.25 0.40
N PRO A 138 -21.68 18.98 1.25
CA PRO A 138 -21.43 20.41 1.49
C PRO A 138 -19.99 20.73 1.92
N LEU A 139 -19.29 19.74 2.50
CA LEU A 139 -17.87 19.81 2.84
C LEU A 139 -17.00 20.02 1.60
N MET A 140 -17.34 19.40 0.46
CA MET A 140 -16.57 19.53 -0.78
C MET A 140 -16.50 20.96 -1.28
N SER A 141 -17.63 21.68 -1.24
CA SER A 141 -17.66 23.06 -1.71
C SER A 141 -16.73 23.96 -0.90
N ARG A 142 -16.68 23.73 0.42
CA ARG A 142 -15.79 24.47 1.33
C ARG A 142 -14.31 24.11 1.13
N ILE A 143 -13.99 22.83 0.95
CA ILE A 143 -12.61 22.42 0.68
C ILE A 143 -12.17 22.94 -0.70
N ALA A 144 -13.03 22.85 -1.70
CA ALA A 144 -12.76 23.31 -3.06
C ALA A 144 -12.44 24.80 -3.14
N SER A 145 -13.07 25.64 -2.31
CA SER A 145 -12.81 27.09 -2.31
C SER A 145 -11.46 27.48 -1.67
N LEU A 146 -10.86 26.59 -0.87
CA LEU A 146 -9.56 26.80 -0.23
C LEU A 146 -8.42 26.17 -1.02
N ALA A 147 -8.71 25.07 -1.73
CA ALA A 147 -7.74 24.15 -2.26
C ALA A 147 -7.04 24.66 -3.53
N ASP A 148 -5.71 24.52 -3.58
CA ASP A 148 -4.93 24.66 -4.80
C ASP A 148 -4.89 23.32 -5.55
N ARG A 149 -6.01 23.01 -6.22
CA ARG A 149 -6.20 21.76 -6.96
C ARG A 149 -5.27 21.64 -8.15
N GLU A 150 -4.99 22.75 -8.82
CA GLU A 150 -4.17 22.75 -10.03
C GLU A 150 -2.73 22.37 -9.70
N ALA A 151 -2.12 23.03 -8.70
CA ALA A 151 -0.75 22.73 -8.30
C ALA A 151 -0.63 21.30 -7.75
N TRP A 152 -1.58 20.86 -6.92
CA TRP A 152 -1.57 19.49 -6.41
C TRP A 152 -1.70 18.46 -7.53
N HIS A 153 -2.60 18.69 -8.49
CA HIS A 153 -2.80 17.75 -9.59
C HIS A 153 -1.57 17.67 -10.51
N ALA A 154 -0.88 18.78 -10.75
CA ALA A 154 0.38 18.80 -11.49
C ALA A 154 1.46 17.94 -10.80
N ASP A 155 1.62 18.08 -9.48
CA ASP A 155 2.57 17.28 -8.71
C ASP A 155 2.16 15.79 -8.65
N HIS A 156 0.86 15.50 -8.50
CA HIS A 156 0.34 14.14 -8.49
C HIS A 156 0.55 13.44 -9.82
N LEU A 157 0.28 14.13 -10.93
CA LEU A 157 0.56 13.61 -12.27
C LEU A 157 2.05 13.36 -12.47
N ALA A 158 2.91 14.29 -12.04
CA ALA A 158 4.36 14.13 -12.12
C ALA A 158 4.87 12.95 -11.27
N GLN A 159 4.31 12.72 -10.09
CA GLN A 159 4.64 11.57 -9.23
C GLN A 159 4.23 10.25 -9.90
N ARG A 160 3.02 10.19 -10.47
CA ARG A 160 2.48 8.96 -11.07
C ARG A 160 3.07 8.64 -12.44
N THR A 161 3.60 9.62 -13.15
CA THR A 161 4.17 9.39 -14.48
C THR A 161 5.50 8.63 -14.35
N PRO A 162 5.60 7.38 -14.83
CA PRO A 162 6.85 6.63 -14.78
C PRO A 162 7.90 7.29 -15.68
N ARG A 163 9.15 7.27 -15.23
CA ARG A 163 10.29 7.75 -16.06
C ARG A 163 10.48 6.90 -17.31
N GLU A 164 10.30 5.60 -17.14
CA GLU A 164 10.39 4.59 -18.19
C GLU A 164 9.12 3.74 -18.11
N PRO A 165 8.10 4.03 -18.93
CA PRO A 165 6.89 3.22 -18.98
C PRO A 165 7.19 1.78 -19.39
N LEU A 166 6.60 0.81 -18.69
CA LEU A 166 6.72 -0.60 -19.03
C LEU A 166 5.89 -0.95 -20.27
N ASP A 167 6.47 -1.75 -21.16
CA ASP A 167 5.79 -2.37 -22.28
C ASP A 167 5.61 -3.88 -22.01
N CYS A 168 4.74 -4.19 -21.06
CA CYS A 168 4.54 -5.55 -20.54
C CYS A 168 4.27 -6.58 -21.64
N ALA A 169 3.57 -6.18 -22.71
CA ALA A 169 3.23 -7.07 -23.82
C ALA A 169 4.46 -7.62 -24.55
N ASN A 170 5.48 -6.79 -24.73
CA ASN A 170 6.72 -7.13 -25.45
C ASN A 170 7.84 -7.65 -24.54
N MET A 171 7.65 -7.64 -23.23
CA MET A 171 8.61 -8.19 -22.27
C MET A 171 8.58 -9.72 -22.27
N SER A 172 9.76 -10.32 -22.16
CA SER A 172 9.88 -11.74 -21.82
C SER A 172 9.33 -11.99 -20.41
N VAL A 173 8.93 -13.23 -20.12
CA VAL A 173 8.42 -13.62 -18.80
C VAL A 173 9.42 -13.29 -17.69
N ALA A 174 10.73 -13.48 -17.93
CA ALA A 174 11.78 -13.16 -16.97
C ALA A 174 11.94 -11.65 -16.74
N GLU A 175 11.77 -10.83 -17.77
CA GLU A 175 11.76 -9.36 -17.61
C GLU A 175 10.53 -8.92 -16.83
N LEU A 176 9.36 -9.47 -17.16
CA LEU A 176 8.11 -9.16 -16.48
C LEU A 176 8.16 -9.57 -15.00
N ALA A 177 8.74 -10.73 -14.68
CA ALA A 177 8.93 -11.17 -13.30
C ALA A 177 9.81 -10.20 -12.49
N ARG A 178 10.89 -9.68 -13.09
CA ARG A 178 11.75 -8.67 -12.43
C ARG A 178 11.02 -7.35 -12.22
N ALA A 179 10.29 -6.89 -13.23
CA ALA A 179 9.49 -5.67 -13.12
C ALA A 179 8.38 -5.82 -12.07
N TRP A 180 7.73 -6.98 -12.01
CA TRP A 180 6.75 -7.30 -10.97
C TRP A 180 7.35 -7.16 -9.58
N VAL A 181 8.48 -7.84 -9.32
CA VAL A 181 9.15 -7.76 -8.02
C VAL A 181 9.56 -6.34 -7.70
N GLU A 182 10.08 -5.58 -8.66
CA GLU A 182 10.46 -4.18 -8.44
C GLU A 182 9.25 -3.33 -8.06
N GLN A 183 8.19 -3.32 -8.88
CA GLN A 183 7.02 -2.46 -8.66
C GLN A 183 6.27 -2.82 -7.38
N TYR A 184 6.08 -4.11 -7.10
CA TYR A 184 5.39 -4.56 -5.88
C TYR A 184 6.25 -4.39 -4.62
N SER A 185 7.57 -4.23 -4.73
CA SER A 185 8.46 -3.93 -3.59
C SER A 185 8.39 -2.48 -3.14
N ARG A 186 8.05 -1.53 -4.03
CA ARG A 186 8.06 -0.09 -3.73
C ARG A 186 7.09 0.25 -2.59
N SER A 187 7.42 1.29 -1.82
CA SER A 187 6.46 1.83 -0.85
C SER A 187 5.29 2.49 -1.57
N GLU A 188 4.16 2.66 -0.90
CA GLU A 188 2.95 3.31 -1.47
C GLU A 188 3.28 4.72 -2.02
N ARG A 189 4.21 5.43 -1.37
CA ARG A 189 4.77 6.72 -1.81
C ARG A 189 5.49 6.65 -3.17
N ASP A 190 6.27 5.61 -3.40
CA ASP A 190 7.17 5.50 -4.56
C ASP A 190 6.56 4.73 -5.74
N GLN A 191 5.30 4.31 -5.62
CA GLN A 191 4.56 3.68 -6.70
C GLN A 191 4.16 4.71 -7.76
N ASP A 192 4.30 4.31 -9.02
CA ASP A 192 3.93 5.08 -10.21
C ASP A 192 2.99 4.24 -11.10
N ASP A 193 2.61 4.75 -12.27
CA ASP A 193 1.67 4.07 -13.16
C ASP A 193 2.20 2.77 -13.78
N ASN A 194 3.49 2.42 -13.60
CA ASN A 194 3.98 1.09 -13.97
C ASN A 194 3.37 -0.02 -13.12
N LEU A 195 3.01 0.25 -11.86
CA LEU A 195 2.30 -0.75 -11.06
C LEU A 195 0.94 -1.07 -11.67
N PHE A 196 0.21 -0.05 -12.11
CA PHE A 196 -1.09 -0.22 -12.78
C PHE A 196 -0.94 -0.89 -14.14
N ALA A 197 0.11 -0.58 -14.91
CA ALA A 197 0.40 -1.26 -16.17
C ALA A 197 0.65 -2.76 -15.98
N ILE A 198 1.32 -3.17 -14.90
CA ILE A 198 1.47 -4.59 -14.54
C ILE A 198 0.12 -5.21 -14.17
N MET A 199 -0.64 -4.57 -13.27
CA MET A 199 -1.96 -5.08 -12.84
C MET A 199 -2.95 -5.24 -13.98
N ASP A 200 -2.97 -4.29 -14.91
CA ASP A 200 -3.80 -4.35 -16.12
C ASP A 200 -3.36 -5.51 -17.02
N PHE A 201 -2.06 -5.68 -17.22
CA PHE A 201 -1.53 -6.78 -18.02
C PHE A 201 -1.77 -8.15 -17.37
N GLU A 202 -1.68 -8.27 -16.04
CA GLU A 202 -2.03 -9.51 -15.31
C GLU A 202 -3.49 -9.89 -15.51
N ARG A 203 -4.39 -8.90 -15.47
CA ARG A 203 -5.82 -9.11 -15.73
C ARG A 203 -6.04 -9.62 -17.14
N ASP A 204 -5.37 -9.04 -18.13
CA ASP A 204 -5.46 -9.48 -19.53
C ASP A 204 -4.90 -10.90 -19.70
N LEU A 205 -3.73 -11.20 -19.09
CA LEU A 205 -3.15 -12.55 -19.12
C LEU A 205 -4.08 -13.61 -18.54
N ARG A 206 -4.75 -13.33 -17.42
CA ARG A 206 -5.70 -14.27 -16.82
C ARG A 206 -6.81 -14.69 -17.79
N GLU A 207 -7.28 -13.76 -18.62
CA GLU A 207 -8.40 -13.98 -19.54
C GLU A 207 -7.94 -14.57 -20.88
N ASP A 208 -6.84 -14.05 -21.43
CA ASP A 208 -6.39 -14.36 -22.79
C ASP A 208 -5.32 -15.47 -22.85
N ASP A 209 -4.43 -15.55 -21.86
CA ASP A 209 -3.30 -16.49 -21.81
C ASP A 209 -2.96 -16.91 -20.37
N PRO A 210 -3.86 -17.67 -19.71
CA PRO A 210 -3.66 -18.09 -18.33
C PRO A 210 -2.43 -19.00 -18.17
N ASP A 211 -1.97 -19.62 -19.25
CA ASP A 211 -0.76 -20.41 -19.26
C ASP A 211 0.50 -19.53 -19.09
N ARG A 212 0.58 -18.41 -19.80
CA ARG A 212 1.65 -17.41 -19.61
C ARG A 212 1.60 -16.76 -18.23
N MET A 213 0.40 -16.60 -17.65
CA MET A 213 0.26 -16.13 -16.27
C MET A 213 0.88 -17.12 -15.27
N ILE A 214 0.66 -18.43 -15.45
CA ILE A 214 1.32 -19.45 -14.63
C ILE A 214 2.84 -19.42 -14.82
N ASP A 215 3.34 -19.24 -16.05
CA ASP A 215 4.79 -19.08 -16.30
C ASP A 215 5.37 -17.87 -15.56
N LEU A 216 4.65 -16.74 -15.55
CA LEU A 216 5.04 -15.55 -14.80
C LEU A 216 5.12 -15.83 -13.29
N ILE A 217 4.12 -16.48 -12.71
CA ILE A 217 4.10 -16.82 -11.28
C ILE A 217 5.30 -17.70 -10.91
N LEU A 218 5.58 -18.72 -11.72
CA LEU A 218 6.73 -19.61 -11.52
C LEU A 218 8.06 -18.85 -11.65
N GLU A 219 8.17 -17.92 -12.60
CA GLU A 219 9.38 -17.12 -12.79
C GLU A 219 9.61 -16.12 -11.66
N ILE A 220 8.55 -15.48 -11.14
CA ILE A 220 8.62 -14.64 -9.94
C ILE A 220 9.09 -15.48 -8.75
N LEU A 221 8.53 -16.68 -8.57
CA LEU A 221 8.86 -17.56 -7.45
C LEU A 221 10.34 -17.99 -7.48
N LYS A 222 10.97 -18.11 -8.67
CA LYS A 222 12.41 -18.40 -8.78
C LYS A 222 13.29 -17.29 -8.21
N ILE A 223 12.87 -16.03 -8.35
CA ILE A 223 13.69 -14.87 -7.99
C ILE A 223 13.30 -14.22 -6.67
N GLU A 224 12.11 -14.53 -6.13
CA GLU A 224 11.57 -13.92 -4.92
C GLU A 224 11.36 -14.94 -3.79
N SER A 225 11.66 -14.54 -2.56
CA SER A 225 11.47 -15.35 -1.35
C SER A 225 10.90 -14.57 -0.16
N ASN A 226 10.64 -13.26 -0.32
CA ASN A 226 10.09 -12.42 0.73
C ASN A 226 8.62 -12.78 0.98
N PRO A 227 8.24 -13.14 2.22
CA PRO A 227 6.90 -13.64 2.52
C PRO A 227 5.79 -12.61 2.26
N VAL A 228 6.07 -11.31 2.39
CA VAL A 228 5.09 -10.24 2.10
C VAL A 228 4.80 -10.14 0.61
N LEU A 229 5.81 -10.32 -0.25
CA LEU A 229 5.55 -10.33 -1.71
C LEU A 229 4.92 -11.63 -2.17
N LEU A 230 5.31 -12.77 -1.57
CA LEU A 230 4.70 -14.05 -1.89
C LEU A 230 3.22 -14.11 -1.48
N SER A 231 2.82 -13.43 -0.39
CA SER A 231 1.39 -13.34 -0.03
C SER A 231 0.57 -12.54 -1.06
N LEU A 232 1.15 -11.49 -1.65
CA LEU A 232 0.51 -10.74 -2.74
C LEU A 232 0.41 -11.57 -4.01
N LEU A 233 1.46 -12.32 -4.33
CA LEU A 233 1.47 -13.23 -5.48
C LEU A 233 0.41 -14.33 -5.32
N ALA A 234 0.22 -14.85 -4.11
CA ALA A 234 -0.80 -15.85 -3.79
C ALA A 234 -2.23 -15.28 -3.86
N ALA A 235 -2.51 -14.18 -3.17
CA ALA A 235 -3.85 -13.60 -3.04
C ALA A 235 -4.34 -12.84 -4.28
N GLY A 236 -3.48 -12.57 -5.25
CA GLY A 236 -3.85 -11.94 -6.52
C GLY A 236 -3.57 -12.88 -7.69
N PRO A 237 -2.41 -12.74 -8.36
CA PRO A 237 -2.02 -13.52 -9.55
C PRO A 237 -2.40 -15.02 -9.54
N LEU A 238 -2.03 -15.73 -8.47
CA LEU A 238 -2.26 -17.17 -8.39
C LEU A 238 -3.73 -17.51 -8.10
N GLU A 239 -4.39 -16.77 -7.21
CA GLU A 239 -5.82 -16.93 -6.94
C GLU A 239 -6.66 -16.77 -8.21
N ASP A 240 -6.34 -15.74 -8.98
CA ASP A 240 -7.08 -15.31 -10.15
C ASP A 240 -6.94 -16.28 -11.33
N VAL A 241 -5.78 -16.94 -11.48
CA VAL A 241 -5.53 -17.88 -12.59
C VAL A 241 -6.08 -19.29 -12.31
N ILE A 242 -6.49 -19.59 -11.07
CA ILE A 242 -7.04 -20.90 -10.71
C ILE A 242 -8.45 -21.06 -11.29
N SER A 243 -8.60 -22.02 -12.20
CA SER A 243 -9.86 -22.36 -12.84
C SER A 243 -9.89 -23.85 -13.23
N VAL A 244 -11.05 -24.31 -13.69
CA VAL A 244 -11.19 -25.66 -14.27
C VAL A 244 -10.25 -25.86 -15.47
N GLY A 245 -9.93 -24.81 -16.22
CA GLY A 245 -9.03 -24.90 -17.38
C GLY A 245 -7.55 -25.01 -17.00
N THR A 246 -7.15 -24.56 -15.81
CA THR A 246 -5.74 -24.44 -15.41
C THR A 246 -5.33 -25.40 -14.30
N ILE A 247 -6.29 -25.97 -13.56
CA ILE A 247 -6.03 -26.80 -12.38
C ILE A 247 -5.14 -28.01 -12.66
N ASP A 248 -5.25 -28.65 -13.83
CA ASP A 248 -4.39 -29.80 -14.19
C ASP A 248 -2.91 -29.40 -14.31
N ARG A 249 -2.66 -28.21 -14.85
CA ARG A 249 -1.31 -27.62 -14.88
C ARG A 249 -0.84 -27.28 -13.48
N ILE A 250 -1.67 -26.62 -12.68
CA ILE A 250 -1.34 -26.24 -11.30
C ILE A 250 -0.97 -27.48 -10.46
N GLU A 251 -1.73 -28.58 -10.56
CA GLU A 251 -1.39 -29.83 -9.89
C GLU A 251 -0.04 -30.40 -10.33
N ARG A 252 0.26 -30.34 -11.64
CA ARG A 252 1.54 -30.82 -12.18
C ARG A 252 2.70 -30.01 -11.63
N GLU A 253 2.59 -28.68 -11.67
CA GLU A 253 3.66 -27.80 -11.17
C GLU A 253 3.82 -27.93 -9.65
N ALA A 254 2.73 -28.05 -8.88
CA ALA A 254 2.79 -28.24 -7.42
C ALA A 254 3.38 -29.59 -6.99
N ARG A 255 3.28 -30.63 -7.83
CA ARG A 255 3.98 -31.90 -7.60
C ARG A 255 5.48 -31.79 -7.87
N ALA A 256 5.87 -30.95 -8.82
CA ALA A 256 7.26 -30.77 -9.23
C ALA A 256 8.03 -29.75 -8.37
N ASP A 257 7.35 -28.72 -7.87
CA ASP A 257 7.95 -27.62 -7.11
C ASP A 257 7.25 -27.45 -5.74
N ALA A 258 7.99 -27.77 -4.67
CA ALA A 258 7.50 -27.62 -3.30
C ALA A 258 7.21 -26.16 -2.94
N ARG A 259 7.99 -25.20 -3.47
CA ARG A 259 7.74 -23.77 -3.20
C ARG A 259 6.45 -23.30 -3.83
N PHE A 260 6.13 -23.81 -5.03
CA PHE A 260 4.88 -23.49 -5.70
C PHE A 260 3.69 -24.10 -4.95
N ARG A 261 3.86 -25.32 -4.42
CA ARG A 261 2.86 -25.93 -3.52
C ARG A 261 2.66 -25.12 -2.23
N ASP A 262 3.72 -24.61 -1.62
CA ASP A 262 3.61 -23.78 -0.41
C ASP A 262 2.94 -22.43 -0.71
N LEU A 263 3.16 -21.86 -1.91
CA LEU A 263 2.51 -20.64 -2.37
C LEU A 263 0.98 -20.82 -2.50
N LEU A 264 0.50 -21.99 -2.94
CA LEU A 264 -0.94 -22.31 -3.00
C LEU A 264 -1.61 -22.24 -1.62
N GLY A 265 -0.84 -22.39 -0.53
CA GLY A 265 -1.34 -22.27 0.83
C GLY A 265 -1.88 -20.88 1.20
N GLY A 266 -1.50 -19.84 0.46
CA GLY A 266 -1.96 -18.45 0.67
C GLY A 266 -3.14 -18.02 -0.20
N VAL A 267 -3.72 -18.93 -1.00
CA VAL A 267 -4.83 -18.62 -1.94
C VAL A 267 -6.19 -18.70 -1.25
N TRP A 268 -7.10 -17.77 -1.54
CA TRP A 268 -8.47 -17.72 -1.00
C TRP A 268 -9.53 -18.15 -2.01
N TYR A 269 -9.69 -19.45 -2.21
CA TYR A 269 -10.62 -20.03 -3.19
C TYR A 269 -12.05 -20.33 -2.65
N TYR A 270 -12.56 -19.53 -1.70
CA TYR A 270 -13.87 -19.81 -1.05
C TYR A 270 -15.07 -19.77 -2.02
N ARG A 271 -14.95 -19.04 -3.14
CA ARG A 271 -15.96 -18.97 -4.20
C ARG A 271 -15.81 -20.02 -5.29
N ALA A 272 -14.74 -20.83 -5.25
CA ALA A 272 -14.53 -21.87 -6.24
C ALA A 272 -15.63 -22.96 -6.17
N PRO A 273 -15.95 -23.62 -7.30
CA PRO A 273 -16.75 -24.83 -7.32
C PRO A 273 -16.19 -25.93 -6.40
N ASP A 274 -17.06 -26.80 -5.87
CA ASP A 274 -16.69 -27.80 -4.86
C ASP A 274 -15.66 -28.82 -5.36
N ASP A 275 -15.69 -29.16 -6.65
CA ASP A 275 -14.72 -30.03 -7.29
C ASP A 275 -13.33 -29.38 -7.34
N LEU A 276 -13.25 -28.10 -7.69
CA LEU A 276 -12.01 -27.34 -7.68
C LEU A 276 -11.45 -27.17 -6.26
N LYS A 277 -12.31 -26.91 -5.28
CA LYS A 277 -11.93 -26.87 -3.86
C LYS A 277 -11.31 -28.17 -3.38
N ALA A 278 -11.96 -29.30 -3.65
CA ALA A 278 -11.46 -30.61 -3.24
C ALA A 278 -10.07 -30.92 -3.81
N ARG A 279 -9.82 -30.51 -5.06
CA ARG A 279 -8.51 -30.66 -5.70
C ARG A 279 -7.44 -29.77 -5.06
N LEU A 280 -7.76 -28.52 -4.80
CA LEU A 280 -6.85 -27.57 -4.13
C LEU A 280 -6.54 -28.02 -2.68
N ASP A 281 -7.55 -28.45 -1.93
CA ASP A 281 -7.39 -28.97 -0.58
C ASP A 281 -6.45 -30.18 -0.54
N ALA A 282 -6.57 -31.08 -1.53
CA ALA A 282 -5.69 -32.24 -1.66
C ALA A 282 -4.23 -31.88 -1.97
N LEU A 283 -3.99 -30.74 -2.64
CA LEU A 283 -2.64 -30.22 -2.92
C LEU A 283 -2.02 -29.52 -1.71
N ILE A 284 -2.82 -28.68 -1.03
CA ILE A 284 -2.35 -27.78 0.04
C ILE A 284 -2.16 -28.54 1.35
N GLY A 285 -3.06 -29.47 1.67
CA GLY A 285 -3.05 -30.21 2.93
C GLY A 285 -3.07 -29.26 4.14
N GLU A 286 -2.11 -29.42 5.07
CA GLU A 286 -1.99 -28.59 6.28
C GLU A 286 -1.23 -27.27 6.05
N SER A 287 -0.76 -26.98 4.83
CA SER A 287 0.18 -25.88 4.54
C SER A 287 -0.47 -24.49 4.39
N ARG A 288 -1.58 -24.23 5.09
CA ARG A 288 -2.29 -22.92 5.04
C ARG A 288 -1.61 -21.91 5.96
N TRP A 289 -1.44 -20.66 5.48
CA TRP A 289 -0.90 -19.56 6.28
C TRP A 289 -1.55 -18.22 5.94
#